data_AF-A0A0G4NJY7-F1
#
_entry.id   AF-A0A0G4NJY7-F1
#
_cell.length_a   1.000
_cell.length_b   1.000
_cell.length_c   1.000
_cell.angle_alpha   90.00
_cell.angle_beta   90.00
_cell.angle_gamma   90.00
#
_symmetry.space_group_name_H-M   'P 1'
#
loop_
_entity.id
_entity.type
_entity.pdbx_description
1 polymer ?
#
loop_
_entity_poly.entity_id
_entity_poly.type
_entity_poly.pdbx_seq_one_letter_code
_entity_poly.pdbx_strand_id
1 'polypeptide(L)'
;MKFITVLTSMAALVAAAPAVEPTKTQSIDKRATNLCGQWDNIKVGSYIIYNNLWGRDQATSGSQCTLVDGITNNLAKWSSTWSWAGGNLHVKSYSNAVLQAPAARVSAVASIPS
;
A
#
# COMPACT_ATOMS: atom_id res chain seq x y z
N MET A 1 -8.25 -19.62 -75.48
CA MET A 1 -9.38 -18.73 -75.16
C MET A 1 -8.82 -17.54 -74.40
N LYS A 2 -9.12 -16.33 -74.87
CA LYS A 2 -8.53 -15.04 -74.47
C LYS A 2 -8.90 -14.71 -73.02
N PHE A 3 -7.91 -14.37 -72.19
CA PHE A 3 -8.16 -13.75 -70.90
C PHE A 3 -7.57 -12.34 -70.89
N ILE A 4 -8.43 -11.42 -70.46
CA ILE A 4 -8.36 -9.97 -70.63
C ILE A 4 -7.51 -9.38 -69.51
N THR A 5 -6.54 -8.55 -69.89
CA THR A 5 -5.76 -7.67 -69.01
C THR A 5 -6.64 -6.50 -68.56
N VAL A 6 -6.76 -6.26 -67.25
CA VAL A 6 -7.34 -5.03 -66.70
C VAL A 6 -6.33 -4.38 -65.76
N LEU A 7 -5.73 -3.29 -66.22
CA LEU A 7 -4.99 -2.31 -65.43
C LEU A 7 -6.00 -1.47 -64.64
N THR A 8 -5.85 -1.33 -63.32
CA THR A 8 -6.57 -0.29 -62.54
C THR A 8 -5.71 0.28 -61.43
N SER A 9 -5.92 1.59 -61.23
CA SER A 9 -5.02 2.60 -60.67
C SER A 9 -4.58 2.44 -59.22
N MET A 10 -3.38 2.96 -58.99
CA MET A 10 -2.72 3.21 -57.72
C MET A 10 -3.35 4.43 -57.03
N ALA A 11 -3.98 4.24 -55.87
CA ALA A 11 -4.38 5.31 -54.96
C ALA A 11 -3.48 5.26 -53.73
N ALA A 12 -2.60 6.26 -53.57
CA ALA A 12 -1.74 6.39 -52.40
C ALA A 12 -2.55 6.97 -51.24
N LEU A 13 -2.81 6.16 -50.20
CA LEU A 13 -3.26 6.66 -48.91
C LEU A 13 -2.04 7.15 -48.12
N VAL A 14 -1.93 8.46 -47.94
CA VAL A 14 -1.04 9.04 -46.93
C VAL A 14 -1.70 8.81 -45.57
N ALA A 15 -1.22 7.80 -44.84
CA ALA A 15 -1.61 7.58 -43.45
C ALA A 15 -0.96 8.66 -42.57
N ALA A 16 -1.76 9.61 -42.08
CA ALA A 16 -1.35 10.48 -40.98
C ALA A 16 -1.29 9.63 -39.71
N ALA A 17 -0.09 9.32 -39.23
CA ALA A 17 0.11 8.67 -37.94
C ALA A 17 -0.20 9.69 -36.82
N PRO A 18 -0.99 9.34 -35.79
CA PRO A 18 -1.14 10.21 -34.63
C PRO A 18 0.19 10.30 -33.89
N ALA A 19 0.62 11.54 -33.60
CA ALA A 19 1.77 11.80 -32.75
C ALA A 19 1.47 11.26 -31.35
N VAL A 20 2.13 10.17 -30.97
CA VAL A 20 2.10 9.66 -29.61
C VAL A 20 2.98 10.58 -28.78
N GLU A 21 2.37 11.48 -28.02
CA GLU A 21 3.09 12.26 -27.01
C GLU A 21 3.69 11.30 -25.97
N PRO A 22 4.93 11.51 -25.51
CA PRO A 22 5.52 10.68 -24.49
C PRO A 22 4.73 10.83 -23.19
N THR A 23 3.97 9.79 -22.85
CA THR A 23 3.30 9.67 -21.55
C THR A 23 4.35 9.91 -20.46
N LYS A 24 4.20 11.00 -19.72
CA LYS A 24 5.04 11.34 -18.57
C LYS A 24 5.00 10.15 -17.61
N THR A 25 6.08 9.36 -17.57
CA THR A 25 6.23 8.24 -16.66
C THR A 25 6.22 8.81 -15.25
N GLN A 26 5.07 8.74 -14.58
CA GLN A 26 5.01 9.05 -13.15
C GLN A 26 5.91 8.05 -12.44
N SER A 27 6.86 8.55 -11.65
CA SER A 27 7.63 7.72 -10.75
C SER A 27 6.65 6.92 -9.89
N ILE A 28 6.80 5.59 -9.87
CA ILE A 28 6.08 4.77 -8.91
C ILE A 28 6.62 5.17 -7.53
N ASP A 29 5.95 6.12 -6.88
CA ASP A 29 6.08 6.31 -5.45
C ASP A 29 5.80 4.97 -4.79
N LYS A 30 6.58 4.65 -3.76
CA LYS A 30 6.41 3.45 -2.94
C LYS A 30 4.93 3.31 -2.59
N ARG A 31 4.29 2.27 -3.15
CA ARG A 31 2.85 2.08 -3.00
C ARG A 31 2.54 1.82 -1.53
N ALA A 32 1.54 2.52 -1.00
CA ALA A 32 1.06 2.28 0.35
C ALA A 32 0.67 0.80 0.50
N THR A 33 1.01 0.20 1.65
CA THR A 33 0.78 -1.23 1.91
C THR A 33 -0.41 -1.41 2.84
N ASN A 34 -1.36 -2.25 2.46
CA ASN A 34 -2.49 -2.64 3.31
C ASN A 34 -2.19 -3.92 4.07
N LEU A 35 -2.39 -3.88 5.38
CA LEU A 35 -2.27 -5.01 6.32
C LEU A 35 -3.67 -5.32 6.85
N CYS A 36 -4.31 -6.38 6.35
CA CYS A 36 -5.70 -6.72 6.73
C CYS A 36 -5.81 -8.05 7.47
N GLY A 37 -4.77 -8.89 7.40
CA GLY A 37 -4.66 -10.11 8.18
C GLY A 37 -4.44 -9.81 9.66
N GLN A 38 -4.76 -10.81 10.49
CA GLN A 38 -4.70 -10.68 11.95
C GLN A 38 -3.30 -10.33 12.46
N TRP A 39 -2.26 -10.93 11.87
CA TRP A 39 -0.86 -10.79 12.26
C TRP A 39 0.00 -10.11 11.20
N ASP A 40 -0.64 -9.50 10.19
CA ASP A 40 0.05 -8.75 9.16
C ASP A 40 0.87 -7.62 9.80
N ASN A 41 2.10 -7.50 9.33
CA ASN A 41 3.03 -6.47 9.77
C ASN A 41 4.01 -6.13 8.65
N ILE A 42 4.62 -4.96 8.75
CA ILE A 42 5.68 -4.53 7.83
C ILE A 42 6.72 -3.70 8.56
N LYS A 43 8.00 -3.93 8.22
CA LYS A 43 9.10 -3.09 8.67
C LYS A 43 9.22 -1.86 7.77
N VAL A 44 9.23 -0.67 8.37
CA VAL A 44 9.46 0.60 7.68
C VAL A 44 10.44 1.46 8.47
N GLY A 45 11.63 1.68 7.90
CA GLY A 45 12.73 2.32 8.62
C GLY A 45 13.09 1.54 9.89
N SER A 46 13.05 2.24 11.03
CA SER A 46 13.29 1.70 12.37
C SER A 46 12.01 1.17 13.05
N TYR A 47 10.86 1.22 12.39
CA TYR A 47 9.60 0.75 12.96
C TYR A 47 9.17 -0.59 12.37
N ILE A 48 8.46 -1.39 13.17
CA ILE A 48 7.58 -2.43 12.65
C ILE A 48 6.15 -1.99 12.95
N ILE A 49 5.32 -1.89 11.90
CA ILE A 49 3.90 -1.55 12.03
C ILE A 49 3.11 -2.85 11.98
N TYR A 50 2.26 -3.07 12.98
CA TYR A 50 1.43 -4.26 13.12
C TYR A 50 -0.05 -3.91 12.94
N ASN A 51 -0.81 -4.79 12.27
CA ASN A 51 -2.26 -4.74 12.33
C ASN A 51 -2.77 -5.26 13.69
N ASN A 52 -2.22 -6.39 14.16
CA ASN A 52 -2.40 -6.95 15.52
C ASN A 52 -3.87 -7.05 15.97
N LEU A 53 -4.64 -7.89 15.29
CA LEU A 53 -6.05 -8.13 15.60
C LEU A 53 -6.22 -9.27 16.63
N TRP A 54 -5.44 -9.22 17.72
CA TRP A 54 -5.35 -10.30 18.70
C TRP A 54 -6.69 -10.69 19.33
N GLY A 55 -7.61 -9.74 19.47
CA GLY A 55 -8.92 -9.93 20.07
C GLY A 55 -10.06 -10.04 19.06
N ARG A 56 -9.77 -10.24 17.77
CA ARG A 56 -10.81 -10.23 16.71
C ARG A 56 -11.93 -11.24 16.95
N ASP A 57 -11.60 -12.38 17.56
CA ASP A 57 -12.56 -13.48 17.82
C ASP A 57 -13.53 -13.15 18.96
N GLN A 58 -13.29 -12.06 19.69
CA GLN A 58 -14.24 -11.52 20.68
C GLN A 58 -15.32 -10.65 20.03
N ALA A 59 -15.16 -10.28 18.76
CA ALA A 59 -16.18 -9.57 18.01
C ALA A 59 -17.20 -10.55 17.44
N THR A 60 -18.47 -10.15 17.39
CA THR A 60 -19.50 -10.90 16.64
C THR A 60 -19.37 -10.67 15.14
N SER A 61 -18.86 -9.51 14.73
CA SER A 61 -18.55 -9.17 13.35
C SER A 61 -17.59 -7.98 13.28
N GLY A 62 -16.98 -7.79 12.11
CA GLY A 62 -16.10 -6.66 11.86
C GLY A 62 -14.84 -7.01 11.07
N SER A 63 -14.07 -5.98 10.75
CA SER A 63 -12.79 -6.07 10.06
C SER A 63 -11.93 -4.85 10.37
N GLN A 64 -10.63 -4.97 10.09
CA GLN A 64 -9.69 -3.89 10.25
C GLN A 64 -8.54 -4.04 9.27
N CYS A 65 -8.16 -2.93 8.63
CA CYS A 65 -6.99 -2.83 7.77
C CYS A 65 -6.13 -1.65 8.20
N THR A 66 -4.83 -1.89 8.28
CA THR A 66 -3.81 -0.87 8.55
C THR A 66 -3.11 -0.50 7.25
N LEU A 67 -3.19 0.78 6.86
CA LEU A 67 -2.52 1.33 5.69
C LEU A 67 -1.18 1.95 6.10
N VAL A 68 -0.10 1.54 5.45
CA VAL A 68 1.24 2.07 5.69
C VAL A 68 1.72 2.84 4.47
N ASP A 69 1.75 4.17 4.59
CA ASP A 69 2.16 5.09 3.53
C ASP A 69 3.70 5.20 3.41
N GLY A 70 4.43 4.81 4.44
CA GLY A 70 5.90 4.76 4.44
C GLY A 70 6.54 5.53 5.59
N ILE A 71 7.72 6.09 5.33
CA ILE A 71 8.50 6.86 6.30
C ILE A 71 9.06 8.12 5.62
N THR A 72 9.01 9.25 6.33
CA THR A 72 9.57 10.52 5.86
C THR A 72 10.22 11.21 7.05
N ASN A 73 11.48 11.65 6.93
CA ASN A 73 12.24 12.28 8.03
C ASN A 73 12.21 11.47 9.34
N ASN A 74 12.38 10.14 9.24
CA ASN A 74 12.30 9.19 10.36
C ASN A 74 10.92 9.09 11.05
N LEU A 75 9.87 9.67 10.47
CA LEU A 75 8.50 9.57 10.96
C LEU A 75 7.70 8.60 10.10
N ALA A 76 7.17 7.55 10.72
CA ALA A 76 6.31 6.59 10.04
C ALA A 76 4.93 7.21 9.78
N LYS A 77 4.43 7.10 8.54
CA LYS A 77 3.08 7.54 8.17
C LYS A 77 2.22 6.30 7.93
N TRP A 78 1.17 6.16 8.73
CA TRP A 78 0.25 5.04 8.68
C TRP A 78 -1.11 5.42 9.25
N SER A 79 -2.12 4.63 8.95
CA SER A 79 -3.47 4.76 9.49
C SER A 79 -4.10 3.38 9.69
N SER A 80 -5.15 3.30 10.50
CA SER A 80 -5.92 2.07 10.69
C SER A 80 -7.40 2.38 10.57
N THR A 81 -8.08 1.64 9.71
CA THR A 81 -9.53 1.76 9.49
C THR A 81 -10.19 0.46 9.94
N TRP A 82 -11.23 0.56 10.75
CA TRP A 82 -11.86 -0.59 11.38
C TRP A 82 -13.37 -0.43 11.53
N SER A 83 -14.05 -1.56 11.62
CA SER A 83 -15.43 -1.68 12.07
C SER A 83 -15.52 -2.94 12.92
N TRP A 84 -16.03 -2.84 14.14
CA TRP A 84 -16.17 -3.98 15.06
C TRP A 84 -17.52 -3.91 15.77
N ALA A 85 -18.15 -5.07 15.97
CA ALA A 85 -19.38 -5.21 16.74
C ALA A 85 -19.28 -6.38 17.75
N GLY A 86 -20.05 -6.29 18.84
CA GLY A 86 -20.07 -7.30 19.90
C GLY A 86 -18.84 -7.29 20.81
N GLY A 87 -18.87 -8.13 21.86
CA GLY A 87 -17.80 -8.25 22.84
C GLY A 87 -17.49 -6.92 23.55
N ASN A 88 -18.51 -6.28 24.12
CA ASN A 88 -18.45 -4.90 24.65
C ASN A 88 -17.34 -4.64 25.69
N LEU A 89 -16.82 -5.68 26.34
CA LEU A 89 -15.76 -5.59 27.34
C LEU A 89 -14.40 -6.11 26.83
N HIS A 90 -14.30 -6.43 25.54
CA HIS A 90 -13.12 -7.02 24.95
C HIS A 90 -12.52 -6.10 23.88
N VAL A 91 -11.25 -5.77 24.04
CA VAL A 91 -10.45 -5.10 23.01
C VAL A 91 -10.32 -6.03 21.80
N LYS A 92 -10.44 -5.50 20.59
CA LYS A 92 -10.41 -6.29 19.35
C LYS A 92 -9.03 -6.33 18.69
N SER A 93 -8.26 -5.26 18.86
CA SER A 93 -6.97 -5.11 18.20
C SER A 93 -6.11 -4.09 18.94
N TYR A 94 -4.82 -4.07 18.60
CA TYR A 94 -3.89 -3.04 19.00
C TYR A 94 -2.91 -2.75 17.86
N SER A 95 -3.40 -2.11 16.79
CA SER A 95 -2.51 -1.68 15.70
C SER A 95 -1.53 -0.64 16.22
N ASN A 96 -0.25 -0.87 15.98
CA ASN A 96 0.80 -0.08 16.61
C ASN A 96 2.08 -0.04 15.78
N ALA A 97 2.86 1.03 15.95
CA ALA A 97 4.21 1.17 15.41
C ALA A 97 5.24 0.92 16.53
N VAL A 98 6.00 -0.16 16.41
CA VAL A 98 7.05 -0.53 17.37
C VAL A 98 8.38 0.01 16.89
N LEU A 99 8.99 0.92 17.67
CA LEU A 99 10.37 1.32 17.45
C LEU A 99 11.30 0.14 17.77
N GLN A 100 12.14 -0.23 16.81
CA GLN A 100 13.22 -1.19 16.99
C GLN A 100 14.42 -0.46 17.60
N ALA A 101 14.60 -0.64 18.91
CA ALA A 101 15.71 -0.11 19.68
C ALA A 101 16.33 -1.23 20.54
N PRO A 102 17.64 -1.17 20.82
CA PRO A 102 18.27 -2.09 21.76
C PRO A 102 17.66 -1.93 23.16
N ALA A 103 17.57 -3.04 23.89
CA ALA A 103 17.14 -2.99 25.29
C ALA A 103 18.13 -2.17 26.13
N ALA A 104 17.59 -1.29 26.98
CA ALA A 104 18.37 -0.46 27.89
C ALA A 104 17.72 -0.44 29.28
N ARG A 105 18.53 -0.28 30.33
CA ARG A 105 18.01 0.05 31.67
C ARG A 105 17.43 1.45 31.62
N VAL A 106 16.30 1.68 32.31
CA VAL A 106 15.68 3.01 32.41
C VAL A 106 16.68 4.04 32.95
N SER A 107 17.54 3.65 33.90
CA SER A 107 18.58 4.53 34.46
C SER A 107 19.66 4.95 33.46
N ALA A 108 19.77 4.30 32.30
CA ALA A 108 20.71 4.62 31.24
C ALA A 108 20.06 5.44 30.10
N VAL A 109 18.75 5.68 30.15
CA VAL A 109 18.02 6.43 29.13
C VAL A 109 17.98 7.89 29.53
N ALA A 110 18.67 8.75 28.77
CA ALA A 110 18.65 10.20 29.01
C ALA A 110 17.34 10.86 28.56
N SER A 111 16.74 10.38 27.46
CA SER A 111 15.52 10.94 26.89
C SER A 111 14.82 9.97 25.95
N ILE A 112 13.49 10.05 25.84
CA ILE A 112 12.67 9.38 24.82
C ILE A 112 11.83 10.45 24.11
N PRO A 113 12.40 11.22 23.16
CA PRO A 113 11.63 12.17 22.38
C PRO A 113 10.66 11.42 21.45
N SER A 114 9.44 11.96 21.29
CA SER A 114 8.38 11.40 20.45
C SER A 114 7.63 12.47 19.71
#